data_AF-A0A359IIJ6-F1
#
_entry.id   AF-A0A359IIJ6-F1
#
_cell.length_a   1.000
_cell.length_b   1.000
_cell.length_c   1.000
_cell.angle_alpha   90.00
_cell.angle_beta   90.00
_cell.angle_gamma   90.00
#
_symmetry.space_group_name_H-M   'P 1'
#
loop_
_entity.id
_entity.type
_entity.pdbx_description
1 polymer ?
#
loop_
_entity_poly.entity_id
_entity_poly.type
_entity_poly.pdbx_seq_one_letter_code
_entity_poly.pdbx_strand_id
1 'polypeptide(L)'
;MAKRRDKYDMEQMRDTVNSYLLINNNNPHAAYNGYIKDHLLSGKLLPHYVNGLKDFIAVSKDNKHNTYLQTVKRIEAKRNIDQEKQELLDSLTEEFYKDKILPAYKKLDVKEYQNTRMAIVGLWYAIVEKNINYINNSELGYIQEFLRNNNLIEVNAN
;
A
#
# COMPACT_ATOMS: atom_id res chain seq x y z
N MET A 1 -15.33 -4.28 -31.92
CA MET A 1 -16.42 -4.10 -30.93
C MET A 1 -15.78 -4.01 -29.54
N ALA A 2 -16.09 -2.99 -28.75
CA ALA A 2 -15.62 -2.93 -27.37
C ALA A 2 -16.26 -4.09 -26.57
N LYS A 3 -15.44 -4.90 -25.90
CA LYS A 3 -15.93 -5.98 -25.05
C LYS A 3 -16.85 -5.38 -23.98
N ARG A 4 -18.04 -5.97 -23.79
CA ARG A 4 -18.93 -5.56 -22.71
C ARG A 4 -18.26 -5.90 -21.37
N ARG A 5 -18.19 -4.93 -20.47
CA ARG A 5 -17.62 -5.10 -19.12
C ARG A 5 -18.41 -6.14 -18.35
N ASP A 6 -17.71 -7.06 -17.70
CA ASP A 6 -18.31 -7.99 -16.74
C ASP A 6 -18.40 -7.35 -15.34
N LYS A 7 -18.87 -8.13 -14.35
CA LYS A 7 -19.04 -7.64 -12.97
C LYS A 7 -17.70 -7.25 -12.34
N TYR A 8 -16.64 -8.00 -12.63
CA TYR A 8 -15.30 -7.76 -12.10
C TYR A 8 -14.69 -6.49 -12.73
N ASP A 9 -14.84 -6.32 -14.05
CA ASP A 9 -14.43 -5.10 -14.75
C ASP A 9 -15.09 -3.85 -14.17
N MET A 10 -16.39 -3.95 -13.84
CA MET A 10 -17.13 -2.84 -13.22
C MET A 10 -16.64 -2.52 -11.81
N GLU A 11 -16.22 -3.52 -11.04
CA GLU A 11 -15.64 -3.34 -9.70
C GLU A 11 -14.26 -2.69 -9.77
N GLN A 12 -13.37 -3.20 -10.64
CA GLN A 12 -12.04 -2.64 -10.87
C GLN A 12 -12.09 -1.20 -11.41
N MET A 13 -13.04 -0.94 -12.32
CA MET A 13 -13.28 0.41 -12.83
C MET A 13 -13.68 1.35 -11.70
N ARG A 14 -14.62 0.96 -10.83
CA ARG A 14 -15.05 1.78 -9.70
C ARG A 14 -13.91 2.05 -8.73
N ASP A 15 -13.13 1.04 -8.39
CA ASP A 15 -11.99 1.20 -7.48
C ASP A 15 -10.95 2.18 -8.04
N THR A 16 -10.59 2.02 -9.32
CA THR A 16 -9.66 2.92 -10.02
C THR A 16 -10.21 4.34 -10.09
N VAL A 17 -11.46 4.51 -10.53
CA VAL A 17 -12.05 5.85 -10.69
C VAL A 17 -12.20 6.56 -9.35
N ASN A 18 -12.63 5.85 -8.30
CA ASN A 18 -12.75 6.43 -6.97
C ASN A 18 -11.40 6.89 -6.40
N SER A 19 -10.30 6.17 -6.65
CA SER A 19 -8.99 6.60 -6.16
C SER A 19 -8.57 7.96 -6.73
N TYR A 20 -8.80 8.16 -8.03
CA TYR A 20 -8.52 9.43 -8.68
C TYR A 20 -9.51 10.54 -8.29
N LEU A 21 -10.80 10.23 -8.16
CA LEU A 21 -11.79 11.19 -7.68
C LEU A 21 -11.46 11.68 -6.27
N LEU A 22 -11.02 10.80 -5.38
CA LEU A 22 -10.66 11.16 -4.00
C LEU A 22 -9.52 12.18 -3.96
N ILE A 23 -8.44 11.93 -4.70
CA ILE A 23 -7.27 12.83 -4.74
C ILE A 23 -7.63 14.19 -5.35
N ASN A 24 -8.67 14.24 -6.17
CA ASN A 24 -9.08 15.43 -6.90
C ASN A 24 -10.41 16.04 -6.38
N ASN A 25 -10.71 15.87 -5.08
CA ASN A 25 -11.88 16.46 -4.41
C ASN A 25 -13.21 16.20 -5.14
N ASN A 26 -13.39 14.95 -5.59
CA ASN A 26 -14.54 14.48 -6.37
C ASN A 26 -14.80 15.27 -7.68
N ASN A 27 -13.79 15.95 -8.23
CA ASN A 27 -13.88 16.59 -9.54
C ASN A 27 -13.55 15.57 -10.65
N PRO A 28 -14.53 15.13 -11.47
CA PRO A 28 -14.32 14.07 -12.45
C PRO A 28 -13.37 14.48 -13.59
N HIS A 29 -13.32 15.76 -13.95
CA HIS A 29 -12.41 16.23 -15.00
C HIS A 29 -10.96 16.24 -14.51
N ALA A 30 -10.73 16.76 -13.30
CA ALA A 30 -9.39 16.75 -12.70
C ALA A 30 -8.89 15.33 -12.44
N ALA A 31 -9.77 14.46 -11.93
CA ALA A 31 -9.48 13.04 -11.71
C ALA A 31 -9.11 12.30 -13.00
N TYR A 32 -9.88 12.50 -14.07
CA TYR A 32 -9.58 11.89 -15.37
C TYR A 32 -8.26 12.40 -15.95
N ASN A 33 -7.98 13.70 -15.83
CA ASN A 33 -6.72 14.27 -16.28
C ASN A 33 -5.53 13.68 -15.51
N GLY A 34 -5.65 13.49 -14.19
CA GLY A 34 -4.65 12.80 -13.37
C GLY A 34 -4.43 11.35 -13.83
N TYR A 35 -5.51 10.62 -14.06
CA TYR A 35 -5.46 9.24 -14.55
C TYR A 35 -4.73 9.12 -15.90
N ILE A 36 -5.04 9.99 -16.86
CA ILE A 36 -4.35 10.01 -18.16
C ILE A 36 -2.88 10.37 -17.99
N LYS A 37 -2.58 11.39 -17.19
CA LYS A 37 -1.20 11.83 -16.92
C LYS A 37 -0.34 10.68 -16.36
N ASP A 38 -0.84 9.93 -15.39
CA ASP A 38 -0.10 8.82 -14.78
C ASP A 38 0.21 7.70 -15.78
N HIS A 39 -0.72 7.39 -16.68
CA HIS A 39 -0.51 6.37 -17.72
C HIS A 39 0.48 6.83 -18.78
N LEU A 40 0.44 8.12 -19.15
CA LEU A 40 1.43 8.71 -20.06
C LEU A 40 2.84 8.71 -19.44
N LEU A 41 2.96 9.08 -18.17
CA LEU A 41 4.25 9.12 -17.47
C LEU A 41 4.83 7.72 -17.22
N SER A 42 3.98 6.73 -16.94
CA SER A 42 4.41 5.35 -16.69
C SER A 42 4.59 4.52 -17.96
N GLY A 43 4.15 5.01 -19.12
CA GLY A 43 4.14 4.26 -20.38
C GLY A 43 3.18 3.06 -20.39
N LYS A 44 2.31 2.92 -19.37
CA LYS A 44 1.37 1.82 -19.26
C LYS A 44 0.12 2.08 -20.11
N LEU A 45 -0.36 1.04 -20.78
CA LEU A 45 -1.61 1.10 -21.54
C LEU A 45 -2.79 1.38 -20.60
N LEU A 46 -3.77 2.13 -21.10
CA LEU A 46 -5.01 2.40 -20.38
C LEU A 46 -5.78 1.09 -20.18
N PRO A 47 -6.15 0.73 -18.94
CA PRO A 47 -6.97 -0.45 -18.68
C PRO A 47 -8.28 -0.44 -19.47
N HIS A 48 -8.60 -1.57 -20.09
CA HIS A 48 -9.77 -1.73 -20.95
C HIS A 48 -11.12 -1.57 -20.22
N TYR A 49 -11.14 -1.66 -18.89
CA TYR A 49 -12.34 -1.53 -18.08
C TYR A 49 -12.72 -0.08 -17.75
N VAL A 50 -11.83 0.90 -18.02
CA VAL A 50 -12.10 2.33 -17.86
C VAL A 50 -12.42 2.97 -19.22
N ASN A 51 -13.69 3.31 -19.43
CA ASN A 51 -14.23 3.92 -20.64
C ASN A 51 -14.21 5.45 -20.61
N GLY A 52 -13.04 6.00 -20.25
CA GLY A 52 -12.77 7.44 -20.29
C GLY A 52 -13.56 8.28 -19.27
N LEU A 53 -13.64 9.60 -19.51
CA LEU A 53 -14.23 10.58 -18.60
C LEU A 53 -15.67 10.26 -18.16
N LYS A 54 -16.45 9.55 -18.99
CA LYS A 54 -17.84 9.20 -18.68
C LYS A 54 -17.96 8.35 -17.42
N ASP A 55 -17.02 7.44 -17.19
CA ASP A 55 -17.01 6.62 -15.98
C ASP A 55 -16.70 7.47 -14.74
N PHE A 56 -15.80 8.45 -14.85
CA PHE A 56 -15.50 9.39 -13.76
C PHE A 56 -16.72 10.22 -13.38
N ILE A 57 -17.46 10.74 -14.36
CA ILE A 57 -18.71 11.49 -14.13
C ILE A 57 -19.79 10.58 -13.52
N ALA A 58 -19.89 9.33 -13.98
CA ALA A 58 -20.89 8.39 -13.48
C ALA A 58 -20.62 8.02 -12.02
N VAL A 59 -19.37 7.68 -11.68
CA VAL A 59 -18.97 7.31 -10.32
C VAL A 59 -19.03 8.50 -9.37
N SER A 60 -18.65 9.71 -9.82
CA SER A 60 -18.71 10.92 -8.97
C SER A 60 -20.13 11.29 -8.51
N LYS A 61 -21.15 10.77 -9.21
CA LYS A 61 -22.58 10.99 -8.93
C LYS A 61 -23.25 9.81 -8.22
N ASP A 62 -22.55 8.69 -8.03
CA ASP A 62 -23.11 7.48 -7.44
C ASP A 62 -23.14 7.58 -5.90
N ASN A 63 -24.05 8.41 -5.39
CA ASN A 63 -24.29 8.61 -3.95
C ASN A 63 -24.83 7.35 -3.24
N LYS A 64 -25.24 6.32 -3.99
CA LYS A 64 -25.87 5.10 -3.45
C LYS A 64 -24.88 3.98 -3.16
N HIS A 65 -23.78 3.91 -3.91
CA HIS A 65 -22.75 2.93 -3.65
C HIS A 65 -21.71 3.54 -2.71
N ASN A 66 -21.70 3.03 -1.49
CA ASN A 66 -20.74 3.24 -0.37
C ASN A 66 -19.25 3.05 -0.75
N THR A 67 -18.95 2.91 -2.04
CA THR A 67 -17.63 2.79 -2.67
C THR A 67 -16.73 3.98 -2.37
N TYR A 68 -17.22 5.22 -2.36
CA TYR A 68 -16.37 6.36 -1.99
C TYR A 68 -15.82 6.21 -0.56
N LEU A 69 -16.67 5.91 0.42
CA LEU A 69 -16.27 5.68 1.81
C LEU A 69 -15.39 4.43 1.98
N GLN A 70 -15.65 3.36 1.23
CA GLN A 70 -14.80 2.16 1.25
C GLN A 70 -13.44 2.40 0.58
N THR A 71 -13.38 3.15 -0.52
CA THR A 71 -12.15 3.53 -1.22
C THR A 71 -11.36 4.55 -0.41
N VAL A 72 -12.00 5.52 0.24
CA VAL A 72 -11.41 6.41 1.25
C VAL A 72 -10.78 5.58 2.36
N LYS A 73 -11.54 4.68 3.00
CA LYS A 73 -11.02 3.79 4.05
C LYS A 73 -9.85 2.92 3.58
N ARG A 74 -9.89 2.40 2.35
CA ARG A 74 -8.80 1.59 1.78
C ARG A 74 -7.56 2.43 1.47
N ILE A 75 -7.73 3.65 0.96
CA ILE A 75 -6.62 4.56 0.63
C ILE A 75 -6.01 5.15 1.90
N GLU A 76 -6.82 5.55 2.88
CA GLU A 76 -6.38 5.96 4.21
C GLU A 76 -5.66 4.81 4.91
N ALA A 77 -6.23 3.59 4.91
CA ALA A 77 -5.54 2.42 5.47
C ALA A 77 -4.20 2.15 4.77
N LYS A 78 -4.13 2.29 3.44
CA LYS A 78 -2.86 2.12 2.71
C LYS A 78 -1.86 3.23 3.04
N ARG A 79 -2.28 4.49 3.09
CA ARG A 79 -1.43 5.64 3.47
C ARG A 79 -0.91 5.48 4.89
N ASN A 80 -1.77 5.07 5.83
CA ASN A 80 -1.39 4.80 7.21
C ASN A 80 -0.33 3.69 7.27
N ILE A 81 -0.51 2.58 6.54
CA ILE A 81 0.48 1.49 6.49
C ILE A 81 1.81 1.94 5.88
N ASP A 82 1.79 2.69 4.78
CA ASP A 82 3.03 3.19 4.16
C ASP A 82 3.74 4.20 5.08
N GLN A 83 2.97 5.01 5.82
CA GLN A 83 3.49 5.93 6.83
C GLN A 83 4.10 5.17 8.03
N GLU A 84 3.43 4.13 8.54
CA GLU A 84 3.97 3.25 9.58
C GLU A 84 5.27 2.56 9.15
N LYS A 85 5.38 2.11 7.90
CA LYS A 85 6.63 1.55 7.36
C LYS A 85 7.73 2.60 7.32
N GLN A 86 7.40 3.82 6.93
CA GLN A 86 8.36 4.92 6.87
C GLN A 86 8.86 5.29 8.27
N GLU A 87 7.95 5.44 9.25
CA GLU A 87 8.30 5.71 10.65
C GLU A 87 9.17 4.60 11.24
N LEU A 88 8.84 3.33 10.96
CA LEU A 88 9.67 2.20 11.33
C LEU A 88 11.08 2.32 10.72
N LEU A 89 11.16 2.62 9.42
CA LEU A 89 12.42 2.72 8.70
C LEU A 89 13.29 3.86 9.21
N ASP A 90 12.68 5.00 9.52
CA ASP A 90 13.34 6.20 10.04
C ASP A 90 13.84 5.99 11.47
N SER A 91 13.17 5.13 12.25
CA SER A 91 13.57 4.79 13.62
C SER A 91 14.72 3.78 13.71
N LEU A 92 15.10 3.14 12.59
CA LEU A 92 16.09 2.07 12.56
C LEU A 92 17.34 2.45 11.75
N THR A 93 18.52 2.24 12.34
CA THR A 93 19.81 2.41 11.65
C THR A 93 20.40 1.08 11.23
N GLU A 94 21.36 1.10 10.30
CA GLU A 94 22.12 -0.08 9.94
C GLU A 94 22.90 -0.66 11.13
N GLU A 95 23.51 0.20 11.98
CA GLU A 95 24.19 -0.27 13.18
C GLU A 95 23.23 -0.96 14.13
N PHE A 96 22.06 -0.36 14.38
CA PHE A 96 21.06 -0.95 15.25
C PHE A 96 20.59 -2.32 14.74
N TYR A 97 20.39 -2.45 13.42
CA TYR A 97 20.04 -3.73 12.83
C TYR A 97 21.14 -4.78 13.09
N LYS A 98 22.41 -4.44 12.81
CA LYS A 98 23.54 -5.37 12.96
C LYS A 98 23.77 -5.76 14.43
N ASP A 99 23.61 -4.82 15.35
CA ASP A 99 23.94 -5.01 16.76
C ASP A 99 22.81 -5.63 17.58
N LYS A 100 21.55 -5.38 17.21
CA LYS A 100 20.38 -5.78 18.02
C LYS A 100 19.46 -6.75 17.30
N ILE A 101 19.07 -6.45 16.06
CA ILE A 101 18.09 -7.25 15.30
C ILE A 101 18.72 -8.54 14.79
N LEU A 102 19.90 -8.48 14.18
CA LEU A 102 20.56 -9.64 13.58
C LEU A 102 20.89 -10.75 14.61
N PRO A 103 21.40 -10.45 15.82
CA PRO A 103 21.61 -11.49 16.84
C PRO A 103 20.31 -12.16 17.30
N ALA A 104 19.22 -11.39 17.43
CA ALA A 104 17.91 -11.94 17.79
C ALA A 104 17.34 -12.81 16.65
N TYR A 105 17.45 -12.35 15.39
CA TYR A 105 17.04 -13.09 14.20
C TYR A 105 17.74 -14.45 14.09
N LYS A 106 19.03 -14.52 14.41
CA LYS A 106 19.81 -15.77 14.38
C LYS A 106 19.31 -16.83 15.38
N LYS A 107 18.55 -16.43 16.40
CA LYS A 107 17.98 -17.36 17.40
C LYS A 107 16.63 -17.95 16.96
N LEU A 108 16.01 -17.43 15.90
CA LEU A 108 14.73 -17.94 15.41
C LEU A 108 14.89 -19.33 14.79
N ASP A 109 14.05 -20.28 15.21
CA ASP A 109 13.91 -21.56 14.53
C ASP A 109 13.41 -21.36 13.09
N VAL A 110 14.03 -22.07 12.15
CA VAL A 110 13.79 -21.90 10.71
C VAL A 110 12.42 -22.43 10.29
N LYS A 111 11.91 -23.48 10.93
CA LYS A 111 10.65 -24.14 10.54
C LYS A 111 9.43 -23.45 11.13
N GLU A 112 9.56 -22.93 12.35
CA GLU A 112 8.44 -22.29 13.06
C GLU A 112 8.20 -20.84 12.64
N TYR A 113 9.26 -20.11 12.29
CA TYR A 113 9.20 -18.64 12.07
C TYR A 113 9.55 -18.21 10.65
N GLN A 114 9.26 -19.02 9.63
CA GLN A 114 9.65 -18.74 8.24
C GLN A 114 9.20 -17.35 7.75
N ASN A 115 7.95 -16.95 8.01
CA ASN A 115 7.43 -15.65 7.59
C ASN A 115 8.13 -14.49 8.28
N THR A 116 8.34 -14.60 9.60
CA THR A 116 9.11 -13.60 10.38
C THR A 116 10.53 -13.48 9.86
N ARG A 117 11.18 -14.60 9.52
CA ARG A 117 12.54 -14.59 8.98
C ARG A 117 12.62 -13.85 7.64
N MET A 118 11.70 -14.14 6.72
CA MET A 118 11.60 -13.44 5.45
C MET A 118 11.37 -11.93 5.66
N ALA A 119 10.46 -11.57 6.56
CA ALA A 119 10.14 -10.18 6.87
C ALA A 119 11.35 -9.41 7.44
N ILE A 120 12.14 -10.03 8.33
CA ILE A 120 13.35 -9.42 8.89
C ILE A 120 14.49 -9.28 7.88
N VAL A 121 14.55 -10.17 6.88
CA VAL A 121 15.45 -10.00 5.72
C VAL A 121 14.97 -8.84 4.83
N GLY A 122 13.67 -8.73 4.56
CA GLY A 122 13.09 -7.58 3.84
C GLY A 122 13.38 -6.26 4.54
N LEU A 123 13.27 -6.22 5.88
CA LEU A 123 13.64 -5.06 6.70
C LEU A 123 15.10 -4.62 6.50
N TRP A 124 16.05 -5.56 6.39
CA TRP A 124 17.44 -5.21 6.12
C TRP A 124 17.60 -4.46 4.79
N TYR A 125 17.01 -4.99 3.72
CA TYR A 125 17.04 -4.33 2.41
C TYR A 125 16.36 -2.96 2.46
N ALA A 126 15.23 -2.85 3.17
CA ALA A 126 14.56 -1.57 3.35
C ALA A 126 15.47 -0.53 4.02
N ILE A 127 16.21 -0.92 5.07
CA ILE A 127 17.13 -0.04 5.82
C ILE A 127 18.30 0.44 4.96
N VAL A 128 18.94 -0.47 4.23
CA VAL A 128 20.12 -0.17 3.38
C VAL A 128 19.72 0.70 2.18
N GLU A 129 18.65 0.32 1.49
CA GLU A 129 18.20 0.99 0.26
C GLU A 129 17.30 2.21 0.54
N LYS A 130 16.98 2.48 1.81
CA LYS A 130 16.06 3.53 2.26
C LYS A 130 14.73 3.51 1.51
N ASN A 131 14.15 2.32 1.37
CA ASN A 131 12.96 2.11 0.53
C ASN A 131 11.94 1.17 1.19
N ILE A 132 10.76 1.70 1.51
CA ILE A 132 9.65 0.96 2.15
C ILE A 132 9.08 -0.16 1.29
N ASN A 133 9.34 -0.18 -0.03
CA ASN A 133 8.79 -1.20 -0.93
C ASN A 133 9.38 -2.60 -0.72
N TYR A 134 10.48 -2.72 0.04
CA TYR A 134 11.03 -4.02 0.47
C TYR A 134 10.27 -4.66 1.64
N ILE A 135 9.28 -3.94 2.21
CA ILE A 135 8.38 -4.45 3.26
C ILE A 135 6.96 -4.43 2.71
N ASN A 136 6.38 -5.61 2.49
CA ASN A 136 4.97 -5.71 2.14
C ASN A 136 4.07 -5.55 3.39
N ASN A 137 2.77 -5.36 3.18
CA ASN A 137 1.84 -5.05 4.29
C ASN A 137 1.72 -6.19 5.31
N SER A 138 1.81 -7.45 4.85
CA SER A 138 1.82 -8.60 5.76
C SER A 138 3.12 -8.73 6.55
N GLU A 139 4.25 -8.32 5.97
CA GLU A 139 5.57 -8.36 6.62
C GLU A 139 5.69 -7.34 7.74
N LEU A 140 5.04 -6.17 7.62
CA LEU A 140 5.06 -5.15 8.66
C LEU A 140 4.61 -5.70 10.03
N GLY A 141 3.53 -6.49 10.05
CA GLY A 141 3.04 -7.12 11.27
C GLY A 141 4.05 -8.08 11.89
N TYR A 142 4.66 -8.94 11.08
CA TYR A 142 5.69 -9.88 11.54
C TYR A 142 6.94 -9.15 12.08
N ILE A 143 7.32 -8.04 11.46
CA ILE A 143 8.45 -7.22 11.91
C ILE A 143 8.14 -6.58 13.26
N GLN A 144 7.01 -5.89 13.38
CA GLN A 144 6.62 -5.21 14.62
C GLN A 144 6.48 -6.20 15.78
N GLU A 145 5.88 -7.37 15.53
CA GLU A 145 5.77 -8.44 16.52
C GLU A 145 7.14 -8.97 16.95
N PHE A 146 8.03 -9.23 15.99
CA PHE A 146 9.40 -9.67 16.28
C PHE A 146 10.15 -8.66 17.13
N LEU A 147 10.10 -7.38 16.75
CA LEU A 147 10.79 -6.31 17.49
C LEU A 147 10.23 -6.18 18.91
N ARG A 148 8.90 -6.26 19.08
CA ARG A 148 8.26 -6.23 20.40
C ARG A 148 8.64 -7.43 21.26
N ASN A 149 8.57 -8.65 20.73
CA ASN A 149 8.89 -9.87 21.46
C ASN A 149 10.37 -9.94 21.90
N ASN A 150 11.23 -9.19 21.23
CA ASN A 150 12.65 -9.07 21.58
C ASN A 150 13.01 -7.77 22.31
N ASN A 151 12.02 -6.96 22.71
CA ASN A 151 12.20 -5.66 23.38
C ASN A 151 13.12 -4.69 22.60
N LEU A 152 12.99 -4.67 21.28
CA LEU A 152 13.80 -3.87 20.36
C LEU A 152 13.16 -2.54 19.95
N ILE A 153 11.89 -2.33 20.30
CA ILE A 153 11.17 -1.06 20.15
C ILE A 153 10.30 -0.85 21.38
N GLU A 154 10.17 0.40 21.84
CA GLU A 154 9.22 0.75 22.89
C GLU A 154 7.79 0.78 22.33
N VAL A 155 6.86 0.18 23.07
CA VAL A 155 5.44 0.28 22.77
C VAL A 155 4.98 1.66 23.25
N ASN A 156 4.74 2.58 22.32
CA ASN A 156 3.83 3.69 22.63
C ASN A 156 2.44 3.07 22.82
N ALA A 157 2.12 2.72 24.07
CA ALA A 157 0.79 2.35 24.48
C ALA A 157 -0.04 3.64 24.48
N ASN A 158 -0.63 3.96 23.33
CA ASN A 158 -1.74 4.90 23.23
C ASN A 158 -3.05 4.19 23.56
#